data_AF-A0A0F5PGP4-F1
#
_entry.id   AF-A0A0F5PGP4-F1
#
_cell.length_a   1.000
_cell.length_b   1.000
_cell.length_c   1.000
_cell.angle_alpha   90.00
_cell.angle_beta   90.00
_cell.angle_gamma   90.00
#
_symmetry.space_group_name_H-M   'P 1'
#
loop_
_entity.id
_entity.type
_entity.pdbx_description
1 polymer ?
#
loop_
_entity_poly.entity_id
_entity_poly.type
_entity_poly.pdbx_seq_one_letter_code
_entity_poly.pdbx_strand_id
1 'polypeptide(L)'
;MLQLVHHPYYVSPAQPGSTFSFDKYGLVMIALAETGTPHRLHEPEPMPRIWIEALHDPAYVAEVAESRVPPDKTRRIGFPVTERVTRRAFLAPGGTWLAAKLALAHGYAANSAGGSHHALAETGAGYCVFNDLAIAANRLIAEGDARRVMIVDLDVHQGDGTAALLGGRADIFTFSIHAEKNFPTRKARSSFDLGLADAMGDDAYLAALADHLPAAIAGFGPDIILYQAGVDPHRDDKLGRLALSDDGLRARDRFVMAQARGGDIPLASVLGGGYGDDRLEVARRHVRSILALDGAFRDFTVAPGRPGPPEIEDDLAATN
;
A
#
# COMPACT_ATOMS: atom_id res chain seq x y z
N MET A 1 -2.30 2.35 20.87
CA MET A 1 -1.94 0.97 20.49
C MET A 1 -2.05 0.88 18.98
N LEU A 2 -1.04 0.32 18.30
CA LEU A 2 -1.00 0.19 16.84
C LEU A 2 -2.20 -0.63 16.35
N GLN A 3 -2.96 -0.13 15.38
CA GLN A 3 -4.00 -0.89 14.69
C GLN A 3 -3.38 -1.60 13.49
N LEU A 4 -3.43 -2.93 13.46
CA LEU A 4 -2.78 -3.73 12.43
C LEU A 4 -3.77 -4.70 11.80
N VAL A 5 -3.89 -4.63 10.48
CA VAL A 5 -4.70 -5.55 9.69
C VAL A 5 -3.82 -6.68 9.18
N HIS A 6 -4.22 -7.92 9.45
CA HIS A 6 -3.54 -9.12 8.98
C HIS A 6 -4.54 -10.24 8.74
N HIS A 7 -4.29 -11.07 7.72
CA HIS A 7 -5.01 -12.31 7.51
C HIS A 7 -4.02 -13.46 7.30
N PRO A 8 -4.20 -14.65 7.90
CA PRO A 8 -3.31 -15.79 7.71
C PRO A 8 -3.11 -16.18 6.22
N TYR A 9 -4.15 -16.01 5.40
CA TYR A 9 -4.10 -16.24 3.94
C TYR A 9 -3.39 -15.14 3.13
N TYR A 10 -2.83 -14.11 3.75
CA TYR A 10 -1.81 -13.29 3.10
C TYR A 10 -0.55 -14.09 2.76
N VAL A 11 -0.28 -15.16 3.53
CA VAL A 11 0.84 -16.06 3.32
C VAL A 11 0.44 -17.13 2.29
N SER A 12 1.24 -17.27 1.24
CA SER A 12 1.13 -18.40 0.31
C SER A 12 2.53 -18.98 0.04
N PRO A 13 2.77 -20.28 0.24
CA PRO A 13 4.05 -20.85 -0.16
C PRO A 13 4.21 -20.74 -1.69
N ALA A 14 5.45 -20.60 -2.16
CA ALA A 14 5.75 -20.68 -3.60
C ALA A 14 5.33 -22.03 -4.16
N GLN A 15 4.88 -22.04 -5.42
CA GLN A 15 4.88 -23.27 -6.21
C GLN A 15 6.32 -23.67 -6.58
N PRO A 16 6.61 -24.97 -6.77
CA PRO A 16 7.88 -25.40 -7.35
C PRO A 16 8.15 -24.69 -8.68
N GLY A 17 9.29 -24.01 -8.79
CA GLY A 17 9.69 -23.25 -9.99
C GLY A 17 9.31 -21.76 -10.00
N SER A 18 8.55 -21.26 -9.02
CA SER A 18 8.37 -19.82 -8.81
C SER A 18 9.55 -19.26 -8.00
N THR A 19 10.23 -18.23 -8.53
CA THR A 19 11.22 -17.47 -7.74
C THR A 19 10.57 -16.60 -6.66
N PHE A 20 9.25 -16.41 -6.74
CA PHE A 20 8.45 -15.67 -5.77
C PHE A 20 7.71 -16.62 -4.82
N SER A 21 8.07 -16.59 -3.54
CA SER A 21 7.26 -17.11 -2.43
C SER A 21 6.62 -15.94 -1.67
N PHE A 22 5.34 -16.03 -1.35
CA PHE A 22 4.63 -15.03 -0.53
C PHE A 22 4.82 -15.28 0.96
N ASP A 23 6.07 -15.37 1.41
CA ASP A 23 6.43 -15.56 2.83
C ASP A 23 6.62 -14.22 3.54
N LYS A 24 6.89 -13.13 2.80
CA LYS A 24 7.26 -11.85 3.43
C LYS A 24 6.17 -11.35 4.39
N TYR A 25 4.90 -11.55 4.06
CA TYR A 25 3.78 -11.13 4.90
C TYR A 25 3.69 -11.94 6.21
N GLY A 26 4.04 -13.23 6.19
CA GLY A 26 4.14 -14.05 7.40
C GLY A 26 5.37 -13.68 8.22
N LEU A 27 6.51 -13.48 7.54
CA LEU A 27 7.75 -13.02 8.17
C LEU A 27 7.61 -11.65 8.82
N VAL A 28 6.78 -10.74 8.27
CA VAL A 28 6.48 -9.44 8.90
C VAL A 28 5.81 -9.64 10.26
N MET A 29 4.89 -10.59 10.38
CA MET A 29 4.24 -10.88 11.67
C MET A 29 5.22 -11.49 12.68
N ILE A 30 6.10 -12.39 12.21
CA ILE A 30 7.18 -12.94 13.04
C ILE A 30 8.12 -11.82 13.53
N ALA A 31 8.63 -11.01 12.61
CA ALA A 31 9.53 -9.90 12.92
C ALA A 31 8.86 -8.84 13.82
N LEU A 32 7.55 -8.59 13.66
CA LEU A 32 6.83 -7.66 14.53
C LEU A 32 6.71 -8.22 15.95
N ALA A 33 6.42 -9.52 16.10
CA ALA A 33 6.35 -10.18 17.41
C ALA A 33 7.68 -10.07 18.18
N GLU A 34 8.83 -10.16 17.48
CA GLU A 34 10.17 -9.98 18.08
C GLU A 34 10.35 -8.60 18.74
N THR A 35 9.59 -7.58 18.32
CA THR A 35 9.71 -6.21 18.86
C THR A 35 8.95 -6.01 20.18
N GLY A 36 8.00 -6.89 20.51
CA GLY A 36 7.11 -6.71 21.66
C GLY A 36 6.18 -5.50 21.58
N THR A 37 6.03 -4.89 20.40
CA THR A 37 5.19 -3.69 20.21
C THR A 37 3.72 -3.99 20.49
N PRO A 38 3.05 -3.26 21.40
CA PRO A 38 1.62 -3.42 21.64
C PRO A 38 0.79 -3.03 20.41
N HIS A 39 0.02 -3.99 19.89
CA HIS A 39 -0.84 -3.80 18.74
C HIS A 39 -2.16 -4.56 18.89
N ARG A 40 -3.20 -4.10 18.19
CA ARG A 40 -4.48 -4.80 18.03
C ARG A 40 -4.55 -5.35 16.62
N LEU A 41 -4.79 -6.66 16.49
CA LEU A 41 -4.99 -7.32 15.21
C LEU A 41 -6.44 -7.24 14.79
N HIS A 42 -6.64 -7.01 13.49
CA HIS A 42 -7.93 -7.03 12.82
C HIS A 42 -7.84 -7.91 11.57
N GLU A 43 -8.80 -8.82 11.41
CA GLU A 43 -8.87 -9.67 10.23
C GLU A 43 -9.81 -9.03 9.20
N PRO A 44 -9.38 -8.86 7.94
CA PRO A 44 -10.24 -8.33 6.90
C PRO A 44 -11.07 -9.43 6.24
N GLU A 45 -12.28 -9.06 5.85
CA GLU A 45 -13.08 -9.84 4.91
C GLU A 45 -12.55 -9.69 3.47
N PRO A 46 -12.74 -10.69 2.60
CA PRO A 46 -12.49 -10.55 1.17
C PRO A 46 -13.27 -9.37 0.59
N MET A 47 -12.62 -8.57 -0.27
CA MET A 47 -13.27 -7.44 -0.92
C MET A 47 -14.42 -7.94 -1.81
N PRO A 48 -15.66 -7.42 -1.63
CA PRO A 48 -16.77 -7.74 -2.52
C PRO A 48 -16.43 -7.44 -3.98
N ARG A 49 -16.82 -8.35 -4.89
CA ARG A 49 -16.50 -8.27 -6.33
C ARG A 49 -16.86 -6.92 -6.95
N ILE A 50 -18.00 -6.34 -6.59
CA ILE A 50 -18.48 -5.06 -7.12
C ILE A 50 -17.45 -3.93 -6.97
N TRP A 51 -16.67 -3.93 -5.89
CA TRP A 51 -15.65 -2.91 -5.64
C TRP A 51 -14.39 -3.14 -6.47
N ILE A 52 -14.08 -4.40 -6.78
CA ILE A 52 -12.97 -4.75 -7.67
C ILE A 52 -13.36 -4.43 -9.12
N GLU A 53 -14.56 -4.85 -9.52
CA GLU A 53 -15.16 -4.67 -10.87
C GLU A 53 -15.45 -3.19 -11.20
N ALA A 54 -15.49 -2.31 -10.19
CA ALA A 54 -15.58 -0.86 -10.39
C ALA A 54 -14.31 -0.25 -11.02
N LEU A 55 -13.19 -0.97 -11.00
CA LEU A 55 -11.89 -0.50 -11.55
C LEU A 55 -11.25 -1.52 -12.49
N HIS A 56 -11.42 -2.81 -12.21
CA HIS A 56 -10.92 -3.90 -13.04
C HIS A 56 -12.03 -4.40 -13.94
N ASP A 57 -11.66 -4.81 -15.15
CA ASP A 57 -12.58 -5.40 -16.12
C ASP A 57 -13.27 -6.64 -15.51
N PRO A 58 -14.61 -6.73 -15.54
CA PRO A 58 -15.34 -7.84 -14.94
C PRO A 58 -14.94 -9.23 -15.47
N ALA A 59 -14.52 -9.34 -16.73
CA ALA A 59 -14.01 -10.61 -17.26
C ALA A 59 -12.66 -10.96 -16.63
N TYR A 60 -11.76 -9.98 -16.45
CA TYR A 60 -10.52 -10.22 -15.69
C TYR A 60 -10.78 -10.61 -14.24
N VAL A 61 -11.74 -9.95 -13.57
CA VAL A 61 -12.11 -10.32 -12.19
C VAL A 61 -12.66 -11.75 -12.12
N ALA A 62 -13.48 -12.15 -13.09
CA ALA A 62 -13.99 -13.52 -13.19
C ALA A 62 -12.86 -14.54 -13.42
N GLU A 63 -11.92 -14.27 -14.33
CA GLU A 63 -10.75 -15.11 -14.56
C GLU A 63 -9.94 -15.36 -13.27
N VAL A 64 -9.73 -14.31 -12.46
CA VAL A 64 -9.04 -14.43 -11.17
C VAL A 64 -9.89 -15.21 -10.16
N ALA A 65 -11.18 -14.89 -10.04
CA ALA A 65 -12.10 -15.55 -9.10
C ALA A 65 -12.18 -17.07 -9.35
N GLU A 66 -12.15 -17.48 -10.62
CA GLU A 66 -12.20 -18.88 -11.02
C GLU A 66 -10.81 -19.55 -11.05
N SER A 67 -9.74 -18.81 -10.76
CA SER A 67 -8.35 -19.27 -10.91
C SER A 67 -8.02 -19.77 -12.33
N ARG A 68 -8.60 -19.12 -13.35
CA ARG A 68 -8.47 -19.43 -14.79
C ARG A 68 -7.79 -18.31 -15.58
N VAL A 69 -6.90 -17.56 -14.94
CA VAL A 69 -6.17 -16.45 -15.57
C VAL A 69 -5.33 -16.96 -16.75
N PRO A 70 -5.49 -16.40 -17.96
CA PRO A 70 -4.76 -16.80 -19.15
C PRO A 70 -3.22 -16.77 -19.01
N PRO A 71 -2.48 -17.63 -19.74
CA PRO A 71 -1.01 -17.71 -19.64
C PRO A 71 -0.27 -16.41 -19.93
N ASP A 72 -0.76 -15.57 -20.84
CA ASP A 72 -0.19 -14.26 -21.15
C ASP A 72 -0.32 -13.28 -19.96
N LYS A 73 -1.49 -13.23 -19.31
CA LYS A 73 -1.71 -12.42 -18.11
C LYS A 73 -0.89 -12.93 -16.93
N THR A 74 -0.80 -14.25 -16.70
CA THR A 74 0.05 -14.80 -15.62
C THR A 74 1.53 -14.52 -15.84
N ARG A 75 2.02 -14.52 -17.08
CA ARG A 75 3.40 -14.07 -17.41
C ARG A 75 3.61 -12.60 -17.10
N ARG A 76 2.63 -11.75 -17.38
CA ARG A 76 2.68 -10.31 -17.06
C ARG A 76 2.67 -10.07 -15.54
N ILE A 77 1.86 -10.82 -14.81
CA ILE A 77 1.83 -10.83 -13.34
C ILE A 77 3.16 -11.34 -12.77
N GLY A 78 3.80 -12.31 -13.42
CA GLY A 78 5.04 -12.92 -12.99
C GLY A 78 4.88 -14.22 -12.19
N PHE A 79 3.64 -14.71 -12.04
CA PHE A 79 3.34 -16.01 -11.43
C PHE A 79 1.95 -16.54 -11.85
N PRO A 80 1.73 -17.87 -11.75
CA PRO A 80 0.40 -18.46 -11.92
C PRO A 80 -0.59 -18.00 -10.84
N VAL A 81 -1.81 -17.63 -11.25
CA VAL A 81 -2.90 -17.29 -10.32
C VAL A 81 -3.63 -18.57 -9.91
N THR A 82 -3.17 -19.16 -8.82
CA THR A 82 -3.77 -20.35 -8.18
C THR A 82 -4.90 -19.95 -7.24
N GLU A 83 -5.71 -20.91 -6.77
CA GLU A 83 -6.78 -20.65 -5.78
C GLU A 83 -6.28 -19.89 -4.54
N ARG A 84 -5.06 -20.17 -4.09
CA ARG A 84 -4.43 -19.48 -2.95
C ARG A 84 -4.11 -18.02 -3.28
N VAL A 85 -3.56 -17.78 -4.47
CA VAL A 85 -3.28 -16.42 -4.96
C VAL A 85 -4.58 -15.66 -5.15
N THR A 86 -5.63 -16.31 -5.66
CA THR A 86 -6.98 -15.74 -5.76
C THR A 86 -7.50 -15.31 -4.39
N ARG A 87 -7.50 -16.20 -3.39
CA ARG A 87 -7.93 -15.85 -2.02
C ARG A 87 -7.20 -14.61 -1.49
N ARG A 88 -5.87 -14.56 -1.63
CA ARG A 88 -5.06 -13.39 -1.25
C ARG A 88 -5.45 -12.14 -2.04
N ALA A 89 -5.66 -12.27 -3.36
CA ALA A 89 -5.98 -11.14 -4.23
C ALA A 89 -7.30 -10.46 -3.84
N PHE A 90 -8.28 -11.21 -3.33
CA PHE A 90 -9.52 -10.65 -2.79
C PHE A 90 -9.35 -10.09 -1.38
N LEU A 91 -8.52 -10.70 -0.53
CA LEU A 91 -8.28 -10.23 0.84
C LEU A 91 -7.45 -8.94 0.90
N ALA A 92 -6.46 -8.75 0.01
CA ALA A 92 -5.56 -7.61 0.08
C ALA A 92 -6.29 -6.25 -0.05
N PRO A 93 -7.20 -6.03 -1.02
CA PRO A 93 -8.03 -4.83 -1.07
C PRO A 93 -8.94 -4.68 0.16
N GLY A 94 -9.49 -5.79 0.67
CA GLY A 94 -10.29 -5.80 1.91
C GLY A 94 -9.49 -5.28 3.10
N GLY A 95 -8.25 -5.72 3.24
CA GLY A 95 -7.35 -5.27 4.29
C GLY A 95 -6.89 -3.83 4.15
N THR A 96 -6.66 -3.36 2.93
CA THR A 96 -6.29 -1.96 2.68
C THR A 96 -7.47 -1.03 2.97
N TRP A 97 -8.70 -1.42 2.62
CA TRP A 97 -9.91 -0.69 3.02
C TRP A 97 -10.14 -0.73 4.53
N LEU A 98 -9.99 -1.89 5.20
CA LEU A 98 -10.15 -1.98 6.65
C LEU A 98 -9.11 -1.13 7.40
N ALA A 99 -7.85 -1.12 6.93
CA ALA A 99 -6.82 -0.24 7.48
C ALA A 99 -7.22 1.23 7.32
N ALA A 100 -7.80 1.62 6.18
CA ALA A 100 -8.33 2.97 5.99
C ALA A 100 -9.45 3.32 6.98
N LYS A 101 -10.42 2.42 7.20
CA LYS A 101 -11.49 2.62 8.20
C LYS A 101 -10.93 2.78 9.61
N LEU A 102 -9.97 1.94 9.99
CA LEU A 102 -9.30 2.02 11.28
C LEU A 102 -8.47 3.30 11.42
N ALA A 103 -7.81 3.76 10.35
CA ALA A 103 -7.10 5.03 10.35
C ALA A 103 -8.06 6.21 10.52
N LEU A 104 -9.20 6.22 9.84
CA LEU A 104 -10.24 7.25 10.04
C LEU A 104 -10.68 7.31 11.51
N ALA A 105 -10.82 6.17 12.18
CA ALA A 105 -11.22 6.10 13.58
C ALA A 105 -10.08 6.45 14.57
N HIS A 106 -8.86 6.00 14.30
CA HIS A 106 -7.76 5.99 15.28
C HIS A 106 -6.56 6.87 14.88
N GLY A 107 -6.62 7.54 13.74
CA GLY A 107 -5.58 8.38 13.15
C GLY A 107 -4.55 7.61 12.33
N TYR A 108 -4.15 6.42 12.76
CA TYR A 108 -3.21 5.57 12.02
C TYR A 108 -3.56 4.08 12.13
N ALA A 109 -3.43 3.36 11.00
CA ALA A 109 -3.46 1.91 10.95
C ALA A 109 -2.57 1.39 9.80
N ALA A 110 -2.12 0.14 9.92
CA ALA A 110 -1.31 -0.51 8.88
C ALA A 110 -1.99 -1.79 8.40
N ASN A 111 -1.91 -2.07 7.10
CA ASN A 111 -2.13 -3.40 6.54
C ASN A 111 -0.77 -4.09 6.40
N SER A 112 -0.64 -5.28 6.98
CA SER A 112 0.57 -6.12 6.89
C SER A 112 0.77 -6.79 5.51
N ALA A 113 -0.03 -6.38 4.52
CA ALA A 113 0.11 -6.75 3.11
C ALA A 113 -0.25 -5.54 2.22
N GLY A 114 -0.74 -5.80 1.01
CA GLY A 114 -1.14 -4.74 0.07
C GLY A 114 0.03 -4.11 -0.69
N GLY A 115 -0.28 -3.02 -1.39
CA GLY A 115 0.65 -2.27 -2.23
C GLY A 115 0.83 -2.87 -3.64
N SER A 116 -0.27 -3.32 -4.23
CA SER A 116 -0.33 -3.94 -5.56
C SER A 116 -0.55 -2.91 -6.66
N HIS A 117 0.29 -1.88 -6.72
CA HIS A 117 0.11 -0.68 -7.55
C HIS A 117 0.24 -0.86 -9.07
N HIS A 118 0.71 -2.01 -9.57
CA HIS A 118 0.93 -2.24 -11.01
C HIS A 118 -0.26 -2.86 -11.74
N ALA A 119 -1.27 -3.35 -11.02
CA ALA A 119 -2.42 -4.00 -11.66
C ALA A 119 -3.25 -2.99 -12.48
N LEU A 120 -3.52 -3.34 -13.73
CA LEU A 120 -4.29 -2.57 -14.72
C LEU A 120 -5.70 -3.15 -14.85
N ALA A 121 -6.62 -2.42 -15.49
CA ALA A 121 -8.03 -2.81 -15.60
C ALA A 121 -8.22 -4.25 -16.12
N GLU A 122 -7.59 -4.61 -17.23
CA GLU A 122 -7.81 -5.91 -17.90
C GLU A 122 -6.80 -6.99 -17.50
N THR A 123 -5.79 -6.64 -16.69
CA THR A 123 -4.69 -7.55 -16.34
C THR A 123 -3.89 -7.08 -15.12
N GLY A 124 -3.43 -8.04 -14.32
CA GLY A 124 -2.36 -7.80 -13.36
C GLY A 124 -1.00 -7.60 -14.06
N ALA A 125 -0.03 -7.09 -13.31
CA ALA A 125 1.35 -6.86 -13.77
C ALA A 125 2.31 -6.75 -12.57
N GLY A 126 3.60 -7.02 -12.75
CA GLY A 126 4.62 -6.70 -11.75
C GLY A 126 4.29 -7.22 -10.35
N TYR A 127 3.89 -8.49 -10.26
CA TYR A 127 3.47 -9.17 -9.02
C TYR A 127 2.15 -8.70 -8.39
N CYS A 128 1.42 -7.82 -9.08
CA CYS A 128 0.14 -7.26 -8.66
C CYS A 128 -1.01 -7.93 -9.44
N VAL A 129 -2.01 -8.45 -8.72
CA VAL A 129 -3.22 -9.06 -9.33
C VAL A 129 -4.34 -8.02 -9.43
N PHE A 130 -4.76 -7.46 -8.30
CA PHE A 130 -5.69 -6.34 -8.21
C PHE A 130 -5.02 -5.17 -7.50
N ASN A 131 -5.40 -3.94 -7.86
CA ASN A 131 -4.86 -2.73 -7.27
C ASN A 131 -5.62 -2.37 -5.98
N ASP A 132 -5.10 -2.82 -4.85
CA ASP A 132 -5.75 -2.67 -3.54
C ASP A 132 -5.90 -1.20 -3.11
N LEU A 133 -4.92 -0.35 -3.40
CA LEU A 133 -4.96 1.08 -3.09
C LEU A 133 -6.06 1.80 -3.87
N ALA A 134 -6.14 1.56 -5.17
CA ALA A 134 -7.17 2.17 -6.02
C ALA A 134 -8.57 1.67 -5.64
N ILE A 135 -8.73 0.37 -5.38
CA ILE A 135 -10.01 -0.22 -4.95
C ILE A 135 -10.46 0.37 -3.61
N ALA A 136 -9.56 0.44 -2.62
CA ALA A 136 -9.88 1.02 -1.33
C ALA A 136 -10.24 2.51 -1.46
N ALA A 137 -9.47 3.31 -2.21
CA ALA A 137 -9.77 4.72 -2.45
C ALA A 137 -11.14 4.91 -3.11
N ASN A 138 -11.45 4.14 -4.16
CA ASN A 138 -12.73 4.23 -4.85
C ASN A 138 -13.90 3.87 -3.93
N ARG A 139 -13.75 2.82 -3.11
CA ARG A 139 -14.76 2.40 -2.15
C ARG A 139 -14.99 3.44 -1.06
N LEU A 140 -13.93 4.01 -0.47
CA LEU A 140 -14.05 5.07 0.54
C LEU A 140 -14.83 6.28 0.03
N ILE A 141 -14.58 6.71 -1.22
CA ILE A 141 -15.34 7.79 -1.85
C ILE A 141 -16.80 7.38 -2.04
N ALA A 142 -17.05 6.20 -2.59
CA ALA A 142 -18.40 5.74 -2.92
C ALA A 142 -19.28 5.50 -1.68
N GLU A 143 -18.69 5.08 -0.56
CA GLU A 143 -19.38 4.89 0.72
C GLU A 143 -19.49 6.19 1.54
N GLY A 144 -18.89 7.29 1.08
CA GLY A 144 -18.95 8.60 1.74
C GLY A 144 -18.01 8.75 2.94
N ASP A 145 -17.07 7.81 3.12
CA ASP A 145 -16.06 7.86 4.19
C ASP A 145 -15.02 8.97 3.98
N ALA A 146 -14.80 9.35 2.73
CA ALA A 146 -13.95 10.46 2.32
C ALA A 146 -14.54 11.14 1.09
N ARG A 147 -14.26 12.43 0.90
CA ARG A 147 -14.55 13.17 -0.34
C ARG A 147 -13.31 13.33 -1.20
N ARG A 148 -12.12 13.30 -0.58
CA ARG A 148 -10.83 13.37 -1.25
C ARG A 148 -9.85 12.36 -0.63
N VAL A 149 -9.31 11.47 -1.45
CA VAL A 149 -8.31 10.47 -1.02
C VAL A 149 -6.98 10.77 -1.70
N MET A 150 -5.89 10.85 -0.95
CA MET A 150 -4.55 10.91 -1.54
C MET A 150 -3.87 9.55 -1.42
N ILE A 151 -3.35 9.04 -2.53
CA ILE A 151 -2.45 7.88 -2.54
C ILE A 151 -1.03 8.42 -2.64
N VAL A 152 -0.23 8.17 -1.61
CA VAL A 152 1.20 8.49 -1.59
C VAL A 152 1.96 7.20 -1.86
N ASP A 153 2.61 7.12 -3.01
CA ASP A 153 3.36 5.95 -3.46
C ASP A 153 4.86 6.24 -3.48
N LEU A 154 5.56 5.64 -2.52
CA LEU A 154 7.02 5.74 -2.34
C LEU A 154 7.72 4.40 -2.52
N ASP A 155 7.09 3.46 -3.21
CA ASP A 155 7.76 2.29 -3.79
C ASP A 155 8.77 2.74 -4.85
N VAL A 156 9.83 1.96 -5.05
CA VAL A 156 10.88 2.31 -6.02
C VAL A 156 10.39 2.24 -7.47
N HIS A 157 9.36 1.46 -7.74
CA HIS A 157 8.71 1.34 -9.03
C HIS A 157 7.57 2.35 -9.14
N GLN A 158 7.27 2.83 -10.35
CA GLN A 158 6.11 3.72 -10.50
C GLN A 158 4.82 2.90 -10.42
N GLY A 159 3.86 3.34 -9.61
CA GLY A 159 2.49 2.80 -9.55
C GLY A 159 1.65 3.09 -10.80
N ASP A 160 2.04 2.52 -11.94
CA ASP A 160 1.41 2.69 -13.24
C ASP A 160 -0.03 2.18 -13.31
N GLY A 161 -0.32 1.07 -12.64
CA GLY A 161 -1.67 0.56 -12.47
C GLY A 161 -2.56 1.58 -11.74
N THR A 162 -2.06 2.14 -10.63
CA THR A 162 -2.77 3.15 -9.86
C THR A 162 -3.03 4.41 -10.69
N ALA A 163 -2.02 4.88 -11.42
CA ALA A 163 -2.13 6.04 -12.31
C ALA A 163 -3.16 5.80 -13.44
N ALA A 164 -3.12 4.63 -14.07
CA ALA A 164 -4.01 4.30 -15.18
C ALA A 164 -5.48 4.13 -14.72
N LEU A 165 -5.71 3.44 -13.59
CA LEU A 165 -7.04 3.16 -13.06
C LEU A 165 -7.76 4.41 -12.54
N LEU A 166 -6.99 5.38 -12.02
CA LEU A 166 -7.54 6.58 -11.38
C LEU A 166 -7.41 7.84 -12.25
N GLY A 167 -6.91 7.69 -13.47
CA GLY A 167 -6.74 8.79 -14.41
C GLY A 167 -8.04 9.58 -14.62
N GLY A 168 -7.96 10.90 -14.46
CA GLY A 168 -9.11 11.80 -14.64
C GLY A 168 -10.02 11.97 -13.42
N ARG A 169 -9.79 11.25 -12.32
CA ARG A 169 -10.48 11.49 -11.04
C ARG A 169 -9.98 12.80 -10.41
N ALA A 170 -10.91 13.65 -9.98
CA ALA A 170 -10.60 14.91 -9.28
C ALA A 170 -10.67 14.80 -7.75
N ASP A 171 -11.27 13.72 -7.27
CA ASP A 171 -11.47 13.33 -5.86
C ASP A 171 -10.41 12.33 -5.37
N ILE A 172 -9.50 11.87 -6.24
CA ILE A 172 -8.39 11.01 -5.87
C ILE A 172 -7.09 11.57 -6.47
N PHE A 173 -6.08 11.81 -5.62
CA PHE A 173 -4.78 12.33 -6.01
C PHE A 173 -3.71 11.25 -5.88
N THR A 174 -2.98 10.98 -6.95
CA THR A 174 -1.87 10.02 -6.96
C THR A 174 -0.53 10.77 -6.96
N PHE A 175 0.20 10.66 -5.85
CA PHE A 175 1.54 11.21 -5.68
C PHE A 175 2.56 10.07 -5.76
N SER A 176 3.41 10.05 -6.78
CA SER A 176 4.44 9.03 -6.94
C SER A 176 5.83 9.63 -7.03
N ILE A 177 6.75 9.11 -6.20
CA ILE A 177 8.20 9.32 -6.37
C ILE A 177 8.83 7.95 -6.56
N HIS A 178 9.55 7.77 -7.67
CA HIS A 178 10.05 6.45 -8.08
C HIS A 178 11.40 6.58 -8.79
N ALA A 179 12.11 5.47 -9.00
CA ALA A 179 13.30 5.47 -9.85
C ALA A 179 12.91 5.62 -11.33
N GLU A 180 13.40 6.68 -11.97
CA GLU A 180 13.05 7.04 -13.36
C GLU A 180 13.35 5.89 -14.33
N LYS A 181 14.54 5.30 -14.19
CA LYS A 181 15.01 4.21 -15.06
C LYS A 181 14.63 2.82 -14.55
N ASN A 182 13.56 2.69 -13.78
CA ASN A 182 13.07 1.39 -13.28
C ASN A 182 11.71 0.98 -13.90
N PHE A 183 11.14 -0.15 -13.47
CA PHE A 183 9.83 -0.60 -13.91
C PHE A 183 8.72 0.41 -13.54
N PRO A 184 7.69 0.55 -14.40
CA PRO A 184 7.62 0.10 -15.79
C PRO A 184 8.52 0.93 -16.70
N THR A 185 8.92 0.35 -17.83
CA THR A 185 9.77 1.02 -18.83
C THR A 185 9.11 2.26 -19.43
N ARG A 186 7.78 2.26 -19.57
CA ARG A 186 7.00 3.42 -19.99
C ARG A 186 6.21 3.91 -18.80
N LYS A 187 6.53 5.11 -18.32
CA LYS A 187 5.83 5.72 -17.20
C LYS A 187 4.41 6.09 -17.57
N ALA A 188 3.48 5.80 -16.66
CA ALA A 188 2.12 6.32 -16.70
C ALA A 188 2.11 7.77 -16.18
N ARG A 189 0.95 8.41 -16.26
CA ARG A 189 0.74 9.78 -15.76
C ARG A 189 -0.18 9.75 -14.54
N SER A 190 0.38 10.03 -13.38
CA SER A 190 -0.28 10.26 -12.11
C SER A 190 -0.74 11.73 -11.98
N SER A 191 -1.31 12.10 -10.83
CA SER A 191 -1.55 13.51 -10.50
C SER A 191 -0.22 14.26 -10.28
N PHE A 192 0.75 13.59 -9.67
CA PHE A 192 2.14 14.04 -9.55
C PHE A 192 3.09 12.85 -9.71
N ASP A 193 4.10 13.02 -10.56
CA ASP A 193 5.18 12.05 -10.76
C ASP A 193 6.53 12.74 -10.64
N LEU A 194 7.43 12.16 -9.85
CA LEU A 194 8.84 12.54 -9.79
C LEU A 194 9.73 11.33 -10.02
N GLY A 195 10.38 11.32 -11.19
CA GLY A 195 11.42 10.35 -11.51
C GLY A 195 12.76 10.73 -10.88
N LEU A 196 13.29 9.84 -10.05
CA LEU A 196 14.57 10.01 -9.38
C LEU A 196 15.71 9.34 -10.16
N ALA A 197 16.90 9.94 -10.05
CA ALA A 197 18.12 9.36 -10.60
C ALA A 197 18.54 8.10 -9.83
N ASP A 198 19.20 7.18 -10.54
CA ASP A 198 19.76 5.97 -9.92
C ASP A 198 20.74 6.30 -8.80
N ALA A 199 20.82 5.40 -7.82
CA ALA A 199 21.66 5.48 -6.64
C ALA A 199 21.46 6.74 -5.79
N MET A 200 20.32 7.44 -5.93
CA MET A 200 19.97 8.52 -5.01
C MET A 200 19.92 8.00 -3.57
N GLY A 201 20.66 8.64 -2.68
CA GLY A 201 20.73 8.32 -1.25
C GLY A 201 19.81 9.20 -0.40
N ASP A 202 19.91 9.00 0.91
CA ASP A 202 19.00 9.53 1.93
C ASP A 202 18.72 11.04 1.82
N ASP A 203 19.75 11.88 1.89
CA ASP A 203 19.59 13.34 1.96
C ASP A 203 18.88 13.91 0.72
N ALA A 204 19.28 13.46 -0.47
CA ALA A 204 18.69 13.91 -1.73
C ALA A 204 17.25 13.41 -1.90
N TYR A 205 16.97 12.17 -1.48
CA TYR A 205 15.62 11.63 -1.49
C TYR A 205 14.69 12.39 -0.54
N LEU A 206 15.14 12.65 0.68
CA LEU A 206 14.36 13.38 1.70
C LEU A 206 14.13 14.83 1.29
N ALA A 207 15.14 15.49 0.68
CA ALA A 207 14.97 16.82 0.12
C ALA A 207 13.90 16.84 -0.98
N ALA A 208 13.97 15.92 -1.94
CA ALA A 208 12.97 15.81 -3.00
C ALA A 208 11.56 15.56 -2.44
N LEU A 209 11.41 14.69 -1.45
CA LEU A 209 10.13 14.45 -0.79
C LEU A 209 9.62 15.71 -0.06
N ALA A 210 10.50 16.41 0.64
CA ALA A 210 10.17 17.63 1.39
C ALA A 210 9.78 18.81 0.50
N ASP A 211 10.37 18.91 -0.69
CA ASP A 211 10.08 19.96 -1.66
C ASP A 211 8.68 19.80 -2.30
N HIS A 212 8.14 18.58 -2.34
CA HIS A 212 6.94 18.28 -3.12
C HIS A 212 5.73 17.82 -2.30
N LEU A 213 5.91 16.91 -1.34
CA LEU A 213 4.79 16.30 -0.63
C LEU A 213 3.95 17.32 0.17
N PRO A 214 4.53 18.26 0.95
CA PRO A 214 3.74 19.23 1.72
C PRO A 214 2.86 20.11 0.82
N ALA A 215 3.38 20.55 -0.32
CA ALA A 215 2.64 21.37 -1.28
C ALA A 215 1.51 20.56 -1.95
N ALA A 216 1.75 19.29 -2.28
CA ALA A 216 0.71 18.40 -2.81
C ALA A 216 -0.42 18.18 -1.80
N ILE A 217 -0.09 17.91 -0.53
CA ILE A 217 -1.07 17.74 0.55
C ILE A 217 -1.88 19.02 0.74
N ALA A 218 -1.22 20.19 0.86
CA ALA A 218 -1.91 21.47 1.06
C ALA A 218 -2.80 21.85 -0.13
N GLY A 219 -2.34 21.61 -1.36
CA GLY A 219 -3.08 21.92 -2.58
C GLY A 219 -4.30 21.03 -2.79
N PHE A 220 -4.19 19.74 -2.47
CA PHE A 220 -5.28 18.77 -2.66
C PHE A 220 -6.25 18.74 -1.47
N GLY A 221 -5.75 18.83 -0.23
CA GLY A 221 -6.51 18.74 1.01
C GLY A 221 -7.21 17.40 1.23
N PRO A 222 -6.49 16.26 1.23
CA PRO A 222 -7.10 14.94 1.39
C PRO A 222 -7.78 14.78 2.75
N ASP A 223 -8.89 14.04 2.78
CA ASP A 223 -9.53 13.61 4.03
C ASP A 223 -8.82 12.38 4.64
N ILE A 224 -8.06 11.64 3.81
CA ILE A 224 -7.23 10.50 4.22
C ILE A 224 -6.07 10.28 3.24
N ILE A 225 -4.94 9.81 3.76
CA ILE A 225 -3.80 9.33 2.97
C ILE A 225 -3.75 7.80 3.01
N LEU A 226 -3.72 7.17 1.83
CA LEU A 226 -3.32 5.77 1.66
C LEU A 226 -1.84 5.76 1.25
N TYR A 227 -0.98 5.25 2.13
CA TYR A 227 0.47 5.30 1.98
C TYR A 227 1.05 3.93 1.58
N GLN A 228 1.65 3.85 0.39
CA GLN A 228 2.44 2.69 -0.01
C GLN A 228 3.88 2.83 0.49
N ALA A 229 4.17 2.16 1.60
CA ALA A 229 5.45 2.24 2.30
C ALA A 229 6.45 1.18 1.79
N GLY A 230 6.65 1.13 0.47
CA GLY A 230 7.61 0.22 -0.18
C GLY A 230 9.00 0.33 0.46
N VAL A 231 9.68 -0.80 0.68
CA VAL A 231 11.06 -0.81 1.24
C VAL A 231 12.12 -1.08 0.18
N ASP A 232 11.70 -1.20 -1.08
CA ASP A 232 12.57 -1.40 -2.23
C ASP A 232 13.33 -0.15 -2.74
N PRO A 233 13.17 1.07 -2.19
CA PRO A 233 14.19 2.11 -2.39
C PRO A 233 15.51 1.83 -1.66
N HIS A 234 15.54 0.81 -0.79
CA HIS A 234 16.72 0.46 -0.02
C HIS A 234 17.89 0.02 -0.91
N ARG A 235 19.12 0.41 -0.55
CA ARG A 235 20.36 0.09 -1.30
C ARG A 235 20.65 -1.41 -1.49
N ASP A 236 20.11 -2.25 -0.61
CA ASP A 236 20.27 -3.71 -0.64
C ASP A 236 19.11 -4.40 -1.39
N ASP A 237 18.14 -3.66 -1.92
CA ASP A 237 17.04 -4.23 -2.68
C ASP A 237 17.51 -4.73 -4.06
N LYS A 238 17.03 -5.91 -4.46
CA LYS A 238 17.43 -6.54 -5.73
C LYS A 238 16.78 -5.95 -6.97
N LEU A 239 15.61 -5.35 -6.82
CA LEU A 239 14.82 -4.77 -7.91
C LEU A 239 14.82 -3.24 -7.86
N GLY A 240 15.22 -2.66 -6.72
CA GLY A 240 15.45 -1.23 -6.57
C GLY A 240 16.65 -0.69 -7.34
N ARG A 241 16.60 0.61 -7.65
CA ARG A 241 17.70 1.37 -8.28
C ARG A 241 18.13 2.57 -7.46
N LEU A 242 17.57 2.76 -6.26
CA LEU A 242 17.93 3.82 -5.33
C LEU A 242 18.88 3.27 -4.25
N ALA A 243 19.38 4.14 -3.38
CA ALA A 243 20.41 3.79 -2.40
C ALA A 243 20.04 4.23 -0.97
N LEU A 244 18.76 4.16 -0.60
CA LEU A 244 18.35 4.55 0.75
C LEU A 244 18.92 3.57 1.78
N SER A 245 19.30 4.10 2.94
CA SER A 245 19.64 3.30 4.12
C SER A 245 18.39 2.96 4.95
N ASP A 246 18.56 2.09 5.94
CA ASP A 246 17.52 1.85 6.94
C ASP A 246 17.13 3.13 7.70
N ASP A 247 18.08 4.02 7.98
CA ASP A 247 17.82 5.33 8.58
C ASP A 247 17.10 6.27 7.61
N GLY A 248 17.43 6.20 6.31
CA GLY A 248 16.74 6.94 5.25
C GLY A 248 15.28 6.53 5.09
N LEU A 249 14.98 5.22 5.04
CA LEU A 249 13.62 4.72 5.04
C LEU A 249 12.86 5.14 6.32
N ARG A 250 13.49 5.00 7.49
CA ARG A 250 12.89 5.46 8.76
C ARG A 250 12.57 6.95 8.72
N ALA A 251 13.50 7.78 8.23
CA ALA A 251 13.31 9.22 8.11
C ALA A 251 12.18 9.58 7.13
N ARG A 252 12.12 8.90 5.97
CA ARG A 252 11.04 9.04 4.99
C ARG A 252 9.68 8.77 5.63
N ASP A 253 9.54 7.63 6.28
CA ASP A 253 8.26 7.20 6.84
C ASP A 253 7.82 8.12 7.99
N ARG A 254 8.75 8.53 8.86
CA ARG A 254 8.46 9.54 9.89
C ARG A 254 8.05 10.88 9.28
N PHE A 255 8.70 11.31 8.19
CA PHE A 255 8.36 12.55 7.50
C PHE A 255 6.94 12.51 6.92
N VAL A 256 6.56 11.43 6.22
CA VAL A 256 5.21 11.28 5.66
C VAL A 256 4.15 11.35 6.77
N MET A 257 4.34 10.64 7.88
CA MET A 257 3.42 10.71 9.02
C MET A 257 3.39 12.11 9.64
N ALA A 258 4.52 12.80 9.76
CA ALA A 258 4.58 14.17 10.26
C ALA A 258 3.76 15.13 9.37
N GLN A 259 3.83 15.00 8.05
CA GLN A 259 3.01 15.81 7.12
C GLN A 259 1.52 15.51 7.29
N ALA A 260 1.14 14.23 7.38
CA ALA A 260 -0.24 13.84 7.61
C ALA A 260 -0.77 14.41 8.94
N ARG A 261 0.01 14.29 10.03
CA ARG A 261 -0.37 14.80 11.36
C ARG A 261 -0.41 16.32 11.45
N GLY A 262 0.51 17.01 10.77
CA GLY A 262 0.49 18.47 10.68
C GLY A 262 -0.79 19.01 10.03
N GLY A 263 -1.44 18.21 9.16
CA GLY A 263 -2.74 18.52 8.56
C GLY A 263 -3.96 17.89 9.25
N ASP A 264 -3.78 17.17 10.37
CA ASP A 264 -4.80 16.32 11.00
C ASP A 264 -5.45 15.29 10.04
N ILE A 265 -4.64 14.74 9.14
CA ILE A 265 -5.06 13.78 8.11
C ILE A 265 -4.79 12.35 8.60
N PRO A 266 -5.82 11.49 8.71
CA PRO A 266 -5.64 10.07 8.94
C PRO A 266 -4.78 9.39 7.87
N LEU A 267 -3.97 8.41 8.28
CA LEU A 267 -3.09 7.68 7.37
C LEU A 267 -3.27 6.17 7.52
N ALA A 268 -3.44 5.47 6.41
CA ALA A 268 -3.41 4.01 6.35
C ALA A 268 -2.22 3.56 5.50
N SER A 269 -1.35 2.72 6.05
CA SER A 269 -0.16 2.23 5.33
C SER A 269 -0.35 0.80 4.81
N VAL A 270 0.30 0.51 3.69
CA VAL A 270 0.47 -0.83 3.11
C VAL A 270 1.95 -1.08 2.84
N LEU A 271 2.34 -2.34 2.66
CA LEU A 271 3.76 -2.69 2.56
C LEU A 271 4.42 -2.32 1.22
N GLY A 272 3.77 -2.57 0.07
CA GLY A 272 4.41 -2.39 -1.24
C GLY A 272 5.52 -3.42 -1.54
N GLY A 273 6.49 -3.02 -2.35
CA GLY A 273 7.67 -3.78 -2.77
C GLY A 273 8.76 -3.92 -1.69
N GLY A 274 9.75 -4.75 -1.98
CA GLY A 274 10.81 -5.15 -1.06
C GLY A 274 11.29 -6.57 -1.37
N TYR A 275 12.56 -6.70 -1.80
CA TYR A 275 13.10 -7.88 -2.46
C TYR A 275 14.57 -8.09 -2.10
N GLY A 276 14.89 -9.29 -1.57
CA GLY A 276 16.24 -9.63 -1.15
C GLY A 276 16.37 -11.13 -0.89
N ASP A 277 17.61 -11.61 -0.79
CA ASP A 277 17.88 -13.02 -0.45
C ASP A 277 17.54 -13.32 1.00
N ASP A 278 17.88 -12.40 1.91
CA ASP A 278 17.44 -12.47 3.31
C ASP A 278 16.03 -11.90 3.44
N ARG A 279 15.07 -12.82 3.40
CA ARG A 279 13.64 -12.50 3.41
C ARG A 279 13.16 -12.03 4.78
N LEU A 280 13.80 -12.51 5.85
CA LEU A 280 13.51 -12.05 7.20
C LEU A 280 14.01 -10.61 7.37
N GLU A 281 15.15 -10.26 6.79
CA GLU A 281 15.62 -8.88 6.82
C GLU A 281 14.72 -7.93 6.01
N VAL A 282 14.21 -8.36 4.84
CA VAL A 282 13.19 -7.60 4.11
C VAL A 282 11.93 -7.40 4.97
N ALA A 283 11.48 -8.44 5.67
CA ALA A 283 10.34 -8.33 6.59
C ALA A 283 10.64 -7.38 7.76
N ARG A 284 11.85 -7.42 8.33
CA ARG A 284 12.29 -6.47 9.36
C ARG A 284 12.30 -5.03 8.85
N ARG A 285 12.66 -4.77 7.59
CA ARG A 285 12.54 -3.43 6.98
C ARG A 285 11.09 -2.94 6.96
N HIS A 286 10.15 -3.77 6.55
CA HIS A 286 8.73 -3.42 6.61
C HIS A 286 8.25 -3.18 8.04
N VAL A 287 8.70 -3.98 9.02
CA VAL A 287 8.39 -3.74 10.44
C VAL A 287 8.98 -2.40 10.92
N ARG A 288 10.24 -2.09 10.57
CA ARG A 288 10.86 -0.79 10.88
C ARG A 288 10.05 0.37 10.30
N SER A 289 9.52 0.22 9.09
CA SER A 289 8.63 1.20 8.45
C SER A 289 7.33 1.40 9.23
N ILE A 290 6.61 0.32 9.57
CA ILE A 290 5.38 0.37 10.37
C ILE A 290 5.62 1.06 11.72
N LEU A 291 6.72 0.72 12.40
CA LEU A 291 7.07 1.30 13.70
C LEU A 291 7.53 2.75 13.60
N ALA A 292 8.17 3.14 12.49
CA ALA A 292 8.54 4.53 12.21
C ALA A 292 7.29 5.41 12.08
N LEU A 293 6.30 4.93 11.33
CA LEU A 293 4.99 5.58 11.18
C LEU A 293 4.24 5.65 12.52
N ASP A 294 4.11 4.53 13.24
CA ASP A 294 3.41 4.48 14.53
C ASP A 294 4.09 5.37 15.60
N GLY A 295 5.42 5.35 15.63
CA GLY A 295 6.22 6.21 16.50
C GLY A 295 5.98 7.69 16.20
N ALA A 296 6.11 8.11 14.93
CA ALA A 296 5.86 9.49 14.53
C ALA A 296 4.40 9.92 14.80
N PHE A 297 3.43 9.03 14.59
CA PHE A 297 2.03 9.28 14.89
C PHE A 297 1.82 9.64 16.38
N ARG A 298 2.49 8.90 17.28
CA ARG A 298 2.45 9.10 18.73
C ARG A 298 3.24 10.32 19.20
N ASP A 299 4.37 10.60 18.57
CA ASP A 299 5.23 11.74 18.90
C ASP A 299 4.54 13.09 18.55
N PHE A 300 3.70 13.10 17.51
CA PHE A 300 2.92 14.28 17.13
C PHE A 300 1.62 14.37 17.95
N THR A 301 1.65 15.17 19.02
CA THR A 301 0.46 15.57 19.76
C THR A 301 -0.35 16.58 18.93
N VAL A 302 -1.56 16.18 18.52
CA VAL A 302 -2.53 17.10 17.91
C VAL A 302 -3.20 17.90 19.03
N ALA A 303 -3.40 19.21 18.81
CA ALA A 303 -4.18 20.06 19.71
C ALA A 303 -5.62 19.50 19.85
N PRO A 304 -6.23 19.54 21.05
CA PRO A 304 -7.54 18.94 21.27
C PRO A 304 -8.60 19.58 20.38
N GLY A 305 -9.29 18.79 19.55
CA GLY A 305 -10.30 19.33 18.63
C GLY A 305 -11.13 18.33 17.81
N ARG A 306 -10.75 17.05 17.70
CA ARG A 306 -11.59 16.08 17.01
C ARG A 306 -12.68 15.54 17.95
N PRO A 307 -13.98 15.61 17.60
CA PRO A 307 -14.97 14.75 18.25
C PRO A 307 -14.54 13.29 18.09
N GLY A 308 -14.76 12.47 19.13
CA GLY A 308 -14.43 11.05 19.09
C GLY A 308 -15.03 10.38 17.85
N PRO A 309 -14.39 9.32 17.33
CA PRO A 309 -14.93 8.60 16.18
C PRO A 309 -16.36 8.14 16.47
N PRO A 310 -17.27 8.10 15.47
CA PRO A 310 -18.47 7.30 15.61
C PRO A 310 -18.05 5.87 15.97
N GLU A 311 -18.75 5.25 16.92
CA GLU A 311 -18.56 3.83 17.19
C GLU A 311 -18.78 3.09 15.85
N ILE A 312 -17.76 2.37 15.40
CA ILE A 312 -17.96 1.36 14.36
C ILE A 312 -18.76 0.27 15.08
N GLU A 313 -20.09 0.37 15.01
CA GLU A 313 -20.95 -0.75 15.40
C GLU A 313 -20.53 -1.96 14.55
N ASP A 314 -20.42 -3.13 15.20
CA ASP A 314 -20.12 -4.43 14.60
C ASP A 314 -21.26 -4.90 13.66
N ASP A 315 -21.70 -4.06 12.73
CA ASP A 315 -22.77 -4.35 11.77
C ASP A 315 -22.22 -5.00 10.48
N LEU A 316 -21.16 -5.79 10.62
CA LEU A 316 -20.65 -6.69 9.57
C LEU A 316 -21.46 -7.99 9.46
N ALA A 317 -22.68 -8.02 9.99
CA ALA A 317 -23.51 -9.22 10.03
C ALA A 317 -24.97 -8.99 9.59
N ALA A 318 -25.27 -8.14 8.61
CA ALA A 318 -26.58 -8.21 7.93
C ALA A 318 -26.66 -7.40 6.63
N THR A 319 -26.24 -7.98 5.50
CA THR A 319 -27.02 -7.85 4.25
C THR A 319 -26.83 -9.11 3.42
N ASN A 320 -27.90 -9.90 3.36
CA ASN A 320 -28.12 -11.03 2.46
C ASN A 320 -28.08 -10.60 0.99
#